data_AF-A0A0M2WFM3-F1
#
_entry.id   AF-A0A0M2WFM3-F1
#
_cell.length_a   1.000
_cell.length_b   1.000
_cell.length_c   1.000
_cell.angle_alpha   90.00
_cell.angle_beta   90.00
_cell.angle_gamma   90.00
#
_symmetry.space_group_name_H-M   'P 1'
#
loop_
_entity.id
_entity.type
_entity.pdbx_description
1 polymer ?
#
loop_
_entity_poly.entity_id
_entity_poly.type
_entity_poly.pdbx_seq_one_letter_code
_entity_poly.pdbx_strand_id
1 'polypeptide(L)' 'MPTPPLPHDPQPQAPSKPGNDECCHSGCTFCVLEMYQEDLAAYEESLRAWQQRQQAAAAPAAPGIKKPRKRA' A
#
# COMPACT_ATOMS: atom_id res chain seq x y z
N MET A 1 -2.77 23.55 17.70
CA MET A 1 -3.13 23.75 16.28
C MET A 1 -3.94 22.54 15.83
N PRO A 2 -5.19 22.68 15.36
CA PRO A 2 -5.97 21.55 14.83
C PRO A 2 -5.51 21.18 13.41
N THR A 3 -4.91 20.00 13.25
CA THR A 3 -4.59 19.43 11.94
C THR A 3 -5.89 19.01 11.26
N PRO A 4 -6.22 19.50 10.05
CA PRO A 4 -7.45 19.13 9.36
C PRO A 4 -7.46 17.62 9.02
N PRO A 5 -8.64 16.95 9.06
CA PRO A 5 -8.75 15.53 8.79
C PRO A 5 -8.40 15.27 7.32
N LEU A 6 -7.25 14.63 7.09
CA LEU A 6 -6.77 14.27 5.75
C LEU A 6 -7.74 13.23 5.15
N PRO A 7 -8.50 13.56 4.08
CA PRO A 7 -9.46 12.65 3.45
C PRO A 7 -8.78 11.62 2.53
N HIS A 8 -7.55 11.25 2.82
CA HIS A 8 -6.77 10.29 2.06
C HIS A 8 -6.28 9.27 3.05
N ASP A 9 -7.02 8.18 3.21
CA ASP A 9 -6.44 6.91 3.66
C ASP A 9 -5.92 6.27 2.36
N PRO A 10 -4.67 6.57 1.91
CA PRO A 10 -4.14 5.97 0.70
C PRO A 10 -4.09 4.46 0.88
N GLN A 11 -4.38 3.72 -0.19
CA GLN A 11 -4.19 2.29 -0.18
C GLN A 11 -2.73 1.99 0.17
N PRO A 12 -2.45 1.05 1.09
CA PRO A 12 -1.08 0.60 1.28
C PRO A 12 -0.56 0.12 -0.08
N GLN A 13 0.72 0.38 -0.36
CA GLN A 13 1.35 -0.03 -1.61
C GLN A 13 2.02 -1.38 -1.41
N ALA A 14 1.73 -2.34 -2.29
CA ALA A 14 2.34 -3.66 -2.22
C ALA A 14 3.87 -3.54 -2.37
N PRO A 15 4.66 -4.29 -1.59
CA PRO A 15 6.10 -4.32 -1.77
C PRO A 15 6.45 -4.85 -3.16
N SER A 16 7.46 -4.22 -3.76
CA SER A 16 7.96 -4.65 -5.08
C SER A 16 8.60 -6.02 -4.94
N LYS A 17 8.14 -6.99 -5.73
CA LYS A 17 8.70 -8.35 -5.71
C LYS A 17 10.18 -8.28 -6.07
N PRO A 18 11.11 -8.78 -5.22
CA PRO A 18 12.51 -8.84 -5.59
C PRO A 18 12.67 -9.69 -6.85
N GLY A 19 13.51 -9.21 -7.78
CA GLY A 19 13.81 -9.95 -9.01
C GLY A 19 14.56 -11.24 -8.70
N ASN A 20 14.45 -12.25 -9.56
CA ASN A 20 15.21 -13.50 -9.40
C ASN A 20 16.73 -13.29 -9.42
N ASP A 21 17.22 -12.21 -10.02
CA ASP A 21 18.64 -11.79 -9.99
C ASP A 21 19.09 -11.30 -8.61
N GLU A 22 18.18 -10.76 -7.79
CA GLU A 22 18.46 -10.35 -6.40
C GLU A 22 18.47 -11.56 -5.45
N CYS A 23 17.80 -12.64 -5.86
CA CYS A 23 17.85 -13.91 -5.14
C CYS A 23 19.11 -14.66 -5.55
N CYS A 24 20.12 -14.53 -4.71
CA CYS A 24 21.43 -15.17 -4.82
C CYS A 24 21.38 -16.70 -5.06
N HIS A 25 20.25 -17.39 -4.82
CA HIS A 25 19.92 -18.82 -5.10
C HIS A 25 20.99 -19.89 -4.76
N SER A 26 22.11 -19.48 -4.14
CA SER A 26 23.34 -20.24 -3.94
C SER A 26 23.78 -20.21 -2.47
N GLY A 27 22.84 -19.92 -1.56
CA GLY A 27 23.08 -19.93 -0.12
C GLY A 27 23.56 -18.60 0.48
N CYS A 28 22.98 -17.47 0.06
CA CYS A 28 23.22 -16.21 0.77
C CYS A 28 22.67 -16.28 2.21
N THR A 29 23.44 -15.74 3.17
CA THR A 29 23.14 -15.76 4.61
C THR A 29 21.83 -15.05 4.98
N PHE A 30 21.35 -14.14 4.13
CA PHE A 30 20.05 -13.46 4.28
C PHE A 30 19.21 -13.68 3.03
N CYS A 31 18.04 -14.31 3.20
CA CYS A 31 17.10 -14.56 2.12
C CYS A 31 16.21 -13.32 1.90
N VAL A 32 16.40 -12.62 0.78
CA VAL A 32 15.54 -11.49 0.40
C VAL A 32 14.07 -11.91 0.23
N LEU A 33 13.82 -13.18 -0.08
CA LEU A 33 12.47 -13.71 -0.20
C LEU A 33 11.77 -13.85 1.16
N GLU A 34 12.49 -14.19 2.23
CA GLU A 34 11.91 -14.21 3.59
C GLU A 34 11.56 -12.80 4.03
N MET A 35 12.48 -11.83 3.89
CA MET A 35 12.21 -10.42 4.19
C MET A 35 11.01 -9.89 3.40
N TYR A 36 10.91 -10.27 2.12
CA TYR A 36 9.78 -9.90 1.27
C TYR A 36 8.46 -10.56 1.70
N GLN A 37 8.50 -11.81 2.16
CA GLN A 37 7.32 -12.51 2.67
C GLN A 37 6.81 -11.87 3.97
N GLU A 38 7.70 -11.46 4.87
CA GLU A 38 7.33 -10.74 6.09
C GLU A 38 6.70 -9.38 5.77
N ASP A 39 7.29 -8.63 4.82
CA ASP A 39 6.75 -7.35 4.37
C ASP A 39 5.39 -7.53 3.66
N LEU A 40 5.24 -8.58 2.87
CA LEU A 40 3.96 -8.97 2.27
C LEU A 40 2.90 -9.27 3.33
N ALA A 41 3.24 -10.03 4.37
CA ALA A 41 2.30 -10.36 5.44
C ALA A 41 1.82 -9.08 6.16
N ALA A 42 2.74 -8.20 6.53
CA ALA A 42 2.42 -6.91 7.16
C ALA A 42 1.57 -6.02 6.23
N TYR A 43 1.87 -6.04 4.94
CA TYR A 43 1.09 -5.36 3.91
C TYR A 43 -0.34 -5.91 3.82
N GLU A 44 -0.53 -7.23 3.80
CA GLU A 44 -1.84 -7.85 3.72
C GLU A 44 -2.71 -7.53 4.94
N GLU A 45 -2.13 -7.54 6.15
CA GLU A 45 -2.81 -7.11 7.36
C GLU A 45 -3.24 -5.64 7.28
N SER A 46 -2.33 -4.77 6.85
CA SER A 46 -2.59 -3.34 6.65
C SER A 46 -3.67 -3.10 5.60
N LEU A 47 -3.66 -3.86 4.51
CA LEU A 47 -4.65 -3.80 3.43
C LEU A 47 -6.02 -4.25 3.92
N ARG A 48 -6.09 -5.32 4.73
CA ARG A 48 -7.37 -5.78 5.31
C ARG A 48 -7.95 -4.72 6.23
N ALA A 49 -7.15 -4.14 7.12
CA ALA A 49 -7.58 -3.04 7.99
C ALA A 49 -8.03 -1.81 7.19
N TRP A 50 -7.28 -1.45 6.14
CA TRP A 50 -7.64 -0.39 5.21
C TRP A 50 -8.95 -0.68 4.49
N GLN A 51 -9.16 -1.90 4.02
CA GLN A 51 -10.39 -2.28 3.31
C GLN A 51 -11.62 -2.21 4.23
N GLN A 52 -11.49 -2.60 5.50
CA GLN A 52 -12.57 -2.42 6.49
C GLN A 52 -12.91 -0.94 6.69
N ARG A 53 -11.90 -0.07 6.83
CA ARG A 53 -12.10 1.39 6.92
C ARG A 53 -12.70 1.96 5.64
N GLN A 54 -12.27 1.49 4.47
CA GLN A 54 -12.84 1.88 3.19
C GLN A 54 -14.29 1.44 3.03
N GLN A 55 -14.69 0.25 3.47
CA GLN A 55 -16.09 -0.15 3.45
C GLN A 55 -16.96 0.76 4.33
N ALA A 56 -16.44 1.16 5.50
CA ALA A 56 -17.12 2.12 6.38
C ALA A 56 -17.11 3.56 5.81
N ALA A 57 -16.03 3.98 5.15
CA ALA A 57 -15.87 5.32 4.58
C ALA A 57 -16.49 5.48 3.18
N ALA A 58 -16.66 4.39 2.41
CA ALA A 58 -17.33 4.36 1.12
C ALA A 58 -18.82 4.73 1.23
N ALA A 59 -19.38 4.74 2.45
CA ALA A 59 -20.74 5.14 2.71
C ALA A 59 -20.98 6.66 2.66
N PRO A 60 -19.98 7.58 2.69
CA PRO A 60 -19.87 8.58 1.63
C PRO A 60 -18.50 9.32 1.57
N ALA A 61 -17.45 8.78 0.94
CA ALA A 61 -16.29 9.59 0.49
C ALA A 61 -15.33 8.79 -0.39
N ALA A 62 -15.69 8.61 -1.66
CA ALA A 62 -14.70 8.44 -2.71
C ALA A 62 -14.43 9.81 -3.35
N PRO A 63 -13.39 10.58 -2.98
CA PRO A 63 -12.93 11.65 -3.84
C PRO A 63 -12.06 10.98 -4.90
N GLY A 64 -12.71 10.54 -5.98
CA GLY A 64 -12.03 10.28 -7.23
C GLY A 64 -11.18 11.50 -7.58
N ILE A 65 -9.89 11.28 -7.75
CA ILE A 65 -8.95 12.27 -8.27
C ILE A 65 -9.47 12.72 -9.65
N LYS A 66 -10.25 13.81 -9.68
CA LYS A 66 -10.61 14.52 -10.91
C LYS A 66 -9.81 15.81 -10.90
N LYS A 67 -8.59 15.76 -11.47
CA LYS A 67 -7.81 16.97 -11.77
C LYS A 67 -8.64 17.84 -12.72
N PRO A 68 -8.98 19.10 -12.37
CA PRO A 68 -9.60 20.01 -13.33
C PRO A 68 -8.49 20.54 -14.24
N ARG A 69 -8.22 19.87 -15.37
CA ARG A 69 -7.36 20.43 -16.40
C ARG A 69 -8.19 21.30 -17.34
N LYS A 70 -8.30 22.56 -16.92
CA LYS A 70 -8.51 23.84 -17.64
C LYS A 70 -9.35 23.81 -18.94
N ARG A 71 -10.48 24.53 -18.90
CA ARG A 71 -11.11 25.15 -20.09
C ARG A 71 -10.20 26.27 -20.60
N ALA A 72 -9.79 26.22 -21.86
CA ALA A 72 -9.24 27.32 -22.65
C ALA A 72 -9.75 27.15 -24.08
#